data_AF-A0A651GNQ1-F1
#
_entry.id   AF-A0A651GNQ1-F1
#
_cell.length_a   1.000
_cell.length_b   1.000
_cell.length_c   1.000
_cell.angle_alpha   90.00
_cell.angle_beta   90.00
_cell.angle_gamma   90.00
#
_symmetry.space_group_name_H-M   'P 1'
#
loop_
_entity.id
_entity.type
_entity.pdbx_description
1 polymer ?
#
loop_
_entity_poly.entity_id
_entity_poly.type
_entity_poly.pdbx_seq_one_letter_code
_entity_poly.pdbx_strand_id
1 'polypeptide(L)'
;KWGEEDEYIKLRYNTQPQIRWSSSEGENLLFQHEGQNPDVTVMALSPDGKVGIGTNDFVGNHSLYVEGSMIMEEGFVKLKANWPDYVFQPDYHLMPLDELGTYIGTYGRLPGMPSAAQVAEEGAAIGENQRLLTEKVEELTLYLLEISSQLQAVTGRNEALNSEVEALREEITTLRGGK
;
A
#
# COMPACT_ATOMS: atom_id res chain seq x y z
N LYS A 1 -17.91 54.13 -22.19
CA LYS A 1 -18.65 52.87 -22.40
C LYS A 1 -17.60 51.81 -22.67
N TRP A 2 -17.30 51.02 -21.66
CA TRP A 2 -16.40 49.86 -21.73
C TRP A 2 -17.29 48.65 -22.02
N GLY A 3 -16.86 47.78 -22.95
CA GLY A 3 -17.66 46.72 -23.56
C GLY A 3 -18.07 45.62 -22.58
N GLU A 4 -19.12 44.89 -22.94
CA GLU A 4 -19.78 43.86 -22.12
C GLU A 4 -19.03 42.50 -22.10
N GLU A 5 -17.74 42.43 -22.45
CA GLU A 5 -17.04 41.15 -22.66
C GLU A 5 -15.80 40.94 -21.79
N ASP A 6 -15.69 41.62 -20.65
CA ASP A 6 -14.51 41.44 -19.83
C ASP A 6 -14.70 40.40 -18.70
N GLU A 7 -14.22 39.19 -18.96
CA GLU A 7 -14.04 38.10 -17.99
C GLU A 7 -12.92 38.42 -16.99
N TYR A 8 -13.16 39.35 -16.07
CA TYR A 8 -12.17 39.66 -15.02
C TYR A 8 -12.30 38.73 -13.80
N ILE A 9 -11.14 38.35 -13.22
CA ILE A 9 -11.01 37.82 -11.86
C ILE A 9 -11.57 38.88 -10.89
N LYS A 10 -12.67 38.54 -10.19
CA LYS A 10 -13.33 39.46 -9.24
C LYS A 10 -12.89 39.15 -7.81
N LEU A 11 -12.14 40.07 -7.20
CA LEU A 11 -11.90 40.08 -5.75
C LEU A 11 -13.10 40.74 -5.05
N ARG A 12 -13.83 39.99 -4.21
CA ARG A 12 -14.93 40.54 -3.40
C ARG A 12 -14.47 40.71 -1.96
N TYR A 13 -14.63 41.90 -1.40
CA TYR A 13 -14.53 42.12 0.04
C TYR A 13 -15.77 41.54 0.72
N ASN A 14 -15.59 40.42 1.41
CA ASN A 14 -16.54 39.83 2.35
C ASN A 14 -15.80 39.53 3.66
N THR A 15 -16.52 39.07 4.68
CA THR A 15 -15.93 38.59 5.95
C THR A 15 -15.12 37.28 5.81
N GLN A 16 -14.99 36.73 4.60
CA GLN A 16 -14.26 35.50 4.27
C GLN A 16 -13.56 35.63 2.91
N PRO A 17 -12.38 36.27 2.84
CA PRO A 17 -11.74 36.61 1.57
C PRO A 17 -11.65 35.39 0.65
N GLN A 18 -12.18 35.51 -0.56
CA GLN A 18 -12.25 34.42 -1.54
C GLN A 18 -11.91 34.92 -2.95
N ILE A 19 -11.15 34.10 -3.68
CA ILE A 19 -10.98 34.23 -5.13
C ILE A 19 -11.94 33.25 -5.77
N ARG A 20 -12.87 33.76 -6.58
CA ARG A 20 -13.72 32.93 -7.43
C ARG A 20 -13.32 33.17 -8.87
N TRP A 21 -13.14 32.07 -9.58
CA TRP A 21 -12.92 32.07 -11.02
C TRP A 21 -13.98 31.17 -11.65
N SER A 22 -14.27 31.41 -12.92
CA SER A 22 -15.19 30.62 -13.72
C SER A 22 -14.78 30.81 -15.18
N SER A 23 -14.73 29.73 -15.95
CA SER A 23 -14.60 29.80 -17.41
C SER A 23 -15.98 29.65 -18.03
N SER A 24 -16.32 30.51 -19.01
CA SER A 24 -17.58 30.44 -19.75
C SER A 24 -17.66 29.22 -20.67
N GLU A 25 -16.51 28.72 -21.12
CA GLU A 25 -16.41 27.58 -22.05
C GLU A 25 -16.04 26.26 -21.36
N GLY A 26 -15.91 26.26 -20.03
CA GLY A 26 -15.49 25.06 -19.28
C GLY A 26 -13.99 24.79 -19.39
N GLU A 27 -13.20 25.80 -19.75
CA GLU A 27 -11.75 25.71 -19.81
C GLU A 27 -11.10 25.77 -18.41
N ASN A 28 -9.94 25.13 -18.30
CA ASN A 28 -9.15 25.14 -17.07
C ASN A 28 -8.49 26.51 -16.87
N LEU A 29 -8.41 26.98 -15.61
CA LEU A 29 -7.56 28.11 -15.26
C LEU A 29 -6.10 27.64 -15.18
N LEU A 30 -5.25 28.14 -16.07
CA LEU A 30 -3.85 27.76 -16.18
C LEU A 30 -2.93 28.81 -15.54
N PHE A 31 -2.01 28.36 -14.70
CA PHE A 31 -0.88 29.12 -14.22
C PHE A 31 0.36 28.70 -15.01
N GLN A 32 0.90 29.64 -15.78
CA GLN A 32 2.06 29.43 -16.65
C GLN A 32 3.20 30.36 -16.22
N HIS A 33 4.44 29.92 -16.43
CA HIS A 33 5.63 30.72 -16.20
C HIS A 33 6.22 31.15 -17.55
N GLU A 34 6.29 32.47 -17.80
CA GLU A 34 6.71 33.06 -19.08
C GLU A 34 8.11 32.61 -19.55
N GLY A 35 9.01 32.29 -18.62
CA GLY A 35 10.36 31.78 -18.94
C GLY A 35 10.45 30.27 -19.18
N GLN A 36 9.33 29.55 -19.18
CA GLN A 36 9.25 28.13 -19.57
C GLN A 36 8.52 28.00 -20.91
N ASN A 37 8.62 26.84 -21.55
CA ASN A 37 7.85 26.57 -22.77
C ASN A 37 6.35 26.84 -22.47
N PRO A 38 5.63 27.66 -23.26
CA PRO A 38 4.22 27.98 -23.03
C PRO A 38 3.29 26.75 -22.92
N ASP A 39 3.73 25.59 -23.42
CA ASP A 39 3.00 24.32 -23.28
C ASP A 39 3.13 23.70 -21.87
N VAL A 40 4.03 24.20 -21.02
CA VAL A 40 4.26 23.68 -19.66
C VAL A 40 3.29 24.36 -18.70
N THR A 41 2.29 23.61 -18.28
CA THR A 41 1.36 24.02 -17.23
C THR A 41 2.04 23.84 -15.87
N VAL A 42 2.23 24.93 -15.11
CA VAL A 42 2.78 24.84 -13.75
C VAL A 42 1.70 24.36 -12.77
N MET A 43 0.52 24.97 -12.86
CA MET A 43 -0.66 24.56 -12.11
C MET A 43 -1.91 24.76 -12.97
N ALA A 44 -2.86 23.83 -12.89
CA ALA A 44 -4.18 23.96 -13.48
C ALA A 44 -5.26 23.82 -12.41
N LEU A 45 -6.32 24.62 -12.52
CA LEU A 45 -7.57 24.42 -11.79
C LEU A 45 -8.66 24.12 -12.80
N SER A 46 -9.38 23.01 -12.62
CA SER A 46 -10.47 22.62 -13.52
C SER A 46 -11.82 23.20 -13.08
N PRO A 47 -12.80 23.34 -13.98
CA PRO A 47 -14.12 23.87 -13.63
C PRO A 47 -14.86 23.04 -12.57
N ASP A 48 -14.57 21.74 -12.47
CA ASP A 48 -15.09 20.82 -11.45
C ASP A 48 -14.29 20.84 -10.13
N GLY A 49 -13.28 21.72 -10.02
CA GLY A 49 -12.55 22.00 -8.78
C GLY A 49 -11.36 21.07 -8.50
N LYS A 50 -10.84 20.39 -9.53
CA LYS A 50 -9.61 19.59 -9.43
C LYS A 50 -8.38 20.48 -9.57
N VAL A 51 -7.29 20.05 -8.96
CA VAL A 51 -6.00 20.74 -8.99
C VAL A 51 -4.98 19.87 -9.73
N GLY A 52 -4.32 20.42 -10.73
CA GLY A 52 -3.18 19.81 -11.42
C GLY A 52 -1.91 20.58 -11.10
N ILE A 53 -0.80 19.88 -10.83
CA ILE A 53 0.56 20.45 -10.69
C ILE A 53 1.42 19.80 -11.77
N GLY A 54 1.98 20.61 -12.65
CA GLY A 54 2.73 20.12 -13.82
C GLY A 54 1.86 19.58 -14.96
N THR A 55 0.54 19.52 -14.79
CA THR A 55 -0.39 18.86 -15.74
C THR A 55 -1.75 19.55 -15.80
N ASN A 56 -2.43 19.37 -16.92
CA ASN A 56 -3.84 19.71 -17.13
C ASN A 56 -4.70 18.48 -17.53
N ASP A 57 -4.10 17.27 -17.47
CA ASP A 57 -4.77 16.02 -17.80
C ASP A 57 -5.43 15.40 -16.56
N PHE A 58 -6.74 15.60 -16.45
CA PHE A 58 -7.54 15.18 -15.31
C PHE A 58 -8.16 13.79 -15.53
N VAL A 59 -7.36 12.74 -15.44
CA VAL A 59 -7.81 11.35 -15.67
C VAL A 59 -8.51 10.78 -14.43
N GLY A 60 -9.71 10.22 -14.58
CA GLY A 60 -10.42 9.60 -13.46
C GLY A 60 -10.99 10.61 -12.45
N ASN A 61 -11.05 10.21 -11.17
CA ASN A 61 -11.77 10.95 -10.13
C ASN A 61 -10.92 11.23 -8.89
N HIS A 62 -9.90 12.07 -9.06
CA HIS A 62 -9.07 12.58 -7.97
C HIS A 62 -9.21 14.09 -7.83
N SER A 63 -8.89 14.63 -6.66
CA SER A 63 -8.90 16.08 -6.43
C SER A 63 -7.56 16.74 -6.75
N LEU A 64 -6.46 15.98 -6.73
CA LEU A 64 -5.11 16.47 -6.99
C LEU A 64 -4.37 15.53 -7.95
N TYR A 65 -3.78 16.11 -8.98
CA TYR A 65 -2.95 15.46 -9.99
C TYR A 65 -1.57 16.10 -9.96
N VAL A 66 -0.53 15.27 -10.01
CA VAL A 66 0.86 15.73 -10.02
C VAL A 66 1.58 14.96 -11.10
N GLU A 67 2.05 15.68 -12.12
CA GLU A 67 2.97 15.11 -13.11
C GLU A 67 4.41 15.25 -12.61
N GLY A 68 5.07 14.12 -12.39
CA GLY A 68 6.39 14.03 -11.76
C GLY A 68 6.33 13.50 -10.33
N SER A 69 7.31 13.88 -9.51
CA SER A 69 7.47 13.39 -8.13
C SER A 69 7.17 14.47 -7.09
N MET A 70 6.64 14.05 -5.95
CA MET A 70 6.47 14.90 -4.77
C MET A 70 7.55 14.58 -3.73
N ILE A 71 8.16 15.61 -3.15
CA ILE A 71 9.00 15.49 -1.94
C ILE A 71 8.23 16.16 -0.80
N MET A 72 8.10 15.47 0.33
CA MET A 72 7.48 15.98 1.55
C MET A 72 8.26 15.49 2.76
N GLU A 73 8.28 16.28 3.84
CA GLU A 73 8.88 15.85 5.12
C GLU A 73 7.99 14.81 5.82
N GLU A 74 6.67 14.98 5.77
CA GLU A 74 5.70 14.07 6.39
C GLU A 74 4.36 14.10 5.64
N GLY A 75 3.68 12.96 5.56
CA GLY A 75 2.37 12.81 4.94
C GLY A 75 1.48 11.82 5.70
N PHE A 76 0.25 12.23 6.01
CA PHE A 76 -0.73 11.38 6.70
C PHE A 76 -1.75 10.82 5.70
N VAL A 77 -1.73 9.51 5.48
CA VAL A 77 -2.73 8.82 4.64
C VAL A 77 -3.79 8.19 5.53
N LYS A 78 -4.95 8.84 5.60
CA LYS A 78 -6.10 8.34 6.38
C LYS A 78 -7.07 7.59 5.49
N LEU A 79 -6.92 6.27 5.41
CA LEU A 79 -7.91 5.41 4.78
C LEU A 79 -9.22 5.43 5.57
N LYS A 80 -10.35 5.30 4.86
CA LYS A 80 -11.65 5.00 5.49
C LYS A 80 -11.79 3.52 5.85
N ALA A 81 -10.96 2.66 5.25
CA ALA A 81 -10.90 1.24 5.53
C ALA A 81 -10.24 0.99 6.91
N ASN A 82 -10.59 -0.15 7.51
CA ASN A 82 -10.00 -0.56 8.79
C ASN A 82 -8.52 -0.93 8.60
N TRP A 83 -7.72 -0.60 9.61
CA TRP A 83 -6.33 -1.07 9.72
C TRP A 83 -6.32 -2.59 9.98
N PRO A 84 -5.33 -3.36 9.49
CA PRO A 84 -5.41 -4.82 9.42
C PRO A 84 -5.29 -5.59 10.75
N ASP A 85 -5.46 -4.96 11.92
CA ASP A 85 -5.45 -5.59 13.25
C ASP A 85 -6.40 -6.81 13.39
N TYR A 86 -7.32 -6.98 12.44
CA TYR A 86 -8.19 -8.14 12.35
C TYR A 86 -7.45 -9.46 12.09
N VAL A 87 -6.22 -9.44 11.56
CA VAL A 87 -5.44 -10.66 11.27
C VAL A 87 -5.15 -11.47 12.54
N PHE A 88 -5.06 -10.80 13.70
CA PHE A 88 -4.84 -11.45 14.99
C PHE A 88 -6.13 -11.89 15.69
N GLN A 89 -7.30 -11.69 15.08
CA GLN A 89 -8.56 -12.10 15.70
C GLN A 89 -8.76 -13.62 15.60
N PRO A 90 -9.46 -14.25 16.57
CA PRO A 90 -9.65 -15.70 16.59
C PRO A 90 -10.42 -16.26 15.39
N ASP A 91 -11.21 -15.44 14.71
CA ASP A 91 -12.01 -15.79 13.54
C ASP A 91 -11.27 -15.55 12.21
N TYR A 92 -10.05 -15.02 12.25
CA TYR A 92 -9.25 -14.82 11.05
C TYR A 92 -8.79 -16.16 10.47
N HIS A 93 -9.14 -16.39 9.20
CA HIS A 93 -8.78 -17.61 8.49
C HIS A 93 -7.44 -17.44 7.78
N LEU A 94 -6.35 -17.80 8.48
CA LEU A 94 -5.02 -17.85 7.88
C LEU A 94 -4.94 -19.00 6.86
N MET A 95 -4.58 -18.68 5.62
CA MET A 95 -4.42 -19.66 4.55
C MET A 95 -3.34 -20.68 4.90
N PRO A 96 -3.55 -21.99 4.77
CA PRO A 96 -2.48 -22.98 4.95
C PRO A 96 -1.29 -22.76 3.98
N LEU A 97 -0.06 -23.06 4.42
CA LEU A 97 1.15 -22.79 3.63
C LEU A 97 1.22 -23.55 2.30
N ASP A 98 0.62 -24.75 2.24
CA ASP A 98 0.50 -25.57 1.04
C ASP A 98 -0.48 -24.97 0.03
N GLU A 99 -1.63 -24.49 0.50
CA GLU A 99 -2.59 -23.74 -0.31
C GLU A 99 -2.00 -22.42 -0.80
N LEU A 100 -1.29 -21.69 0.07
CA LEU A 100 -0.59 -20.45 -0.30
C LEU A 100 0.48 -20.71 -1.36
N GLY A 101 1.28 -21.77 -1.21
CA GLY A 101 2.27 -22.17 -2.19
C GLY A 101 1.64 -22.48 -3.56
N THR A 102 0.50 -23.17 -3.55
CA THR A 102 -0.28 -23.46 -4.77
C THR A 102 -0.82 -22.18 -5.40
N TYR A 103 -1.35 -21.25 -4.59
CA TYR A 103 -1.85 -19.97 -5.06
C TYR A 103 -0.74 -19.14 -5.71
N ILE A 104 0.41 -19.01 -5.06
CA ILE A 104 1.56 -18.28 -5.60
C ILE A 104 2.05 -18.94 -6.89
N GLY A 105 2.13 -20.27 -6.95
CA GLY A 105 2.51 -20.99 -8.16
C GLY A 105 1.54 -20.78 -9.33
N THR A 106 0.25 -20.61 -9.05
CA THR A 106 -0.80 -20.43 -10.06
C THR A 106 -0.92 -18.98 -10.53
N TYR A 107 -0.86 -18.02 -9.60
CA TYR A 107 -1.17 -16.61 -9.86
C TYR A 107 0.05 -15.69 -9.86
N GLY A 108 1.21 -16.15 -9.41
CA GLY A 108 2.45 -15.37 -9.35
C GLY A 108 2.40 -14.19 -8.38
N ARG A 109 1.48 -14.18 -7.42
CA ARG A 109 1.27 -13.10 -6.44
C ARG A 109 0.67 -13.63 -5.15
N LEU A 110 0.77 -12.83 -4.08
CA LEU A 110 0.09 -13.11 -2.83
C LEU A 110 -1.43 -12.89 -2.95
N PRO A 111 -2.27 -13.64 -2.20
CA PRO A 111 -3.70 -13.39 -2.11
C PRO A 111 -4.00 -11.94 -1.70
N GLY A 112 -4.97 -11.30 -2.36
CA GLY A 112 -5.35 -9.92 -2.08
C GLY A 112 -4.45 -8.83 -2.68
N MET A 113 -3.25 -9.17 -3.17
CA MET A 113 -2.37 -8.17 -3.81
C MET A 113 -2.79 -7.90 -5.27
N PRO A 114 -2.70 -6.64 -5.73
CA PRO A 114 -2.95 -6.32 -7.12
C PRO A 114 -1.91 -6.99 -8.03
N SER A 115 -2.29 -7.29 -9.27
CA SER A 115 -1.34 -7.82 -10.26
C SER A 115 -0.46 -6.71 -10.79
N ALA A 116 0.72 -7.07 -11.32
CA ALA A 116 1.59 -6.10 -12.00
C ALA A 116 0.87 -5.38 -13.15
N ALA A 117 -0.01 -6.08 -13.87
CA ALA A 117 -0.82 -5.49 -14.95
C ALA A 117 -1.82 -4.45 -14.40
N GLN A 118 -2.54 -4.76 -13.31
CA GLN A 118 -3.45 -3.81 -12.66
C GLN A 118 -2.71 -2.58 -12.15
N VAL A 119 -1.54 -2.75 -11.52
CA VAL A 119 -0.74 -1.61 -11.05
C VAL A 119 -0.21 -0.76 -12.21
N ALA A 120 0.11 -1.38 -13.35
CA ALA A 120 0.55 -0.66 -14.54
C ALA A 120 -0.59 0.15 -15.20
N GLU A 121 -1.82 -0.34 -15.14
CA GLU A 121 -2.99 0.31 -15.74
C GLU A 121 -3.63 1.36 -14.81
N GLU A 122 -3.84 1.01 -13.54
CA GLU A 122 -4.62 1.80 -12.58
C GLU A 122 -3.74 2.59 -11.60
N GLY A 123 -2.43 2.30 -11.58
CA GLY A 123 -1.52 2.80 -10.56
C GLY A 123 -1.64 2.05 -9.23
N ALA A 124 -0.96 2.56 -8.22
CA ALA A 124 -0.87 1.95 -6.90
C ALA A 124 -1.24 2.98 -5.82
N ALA A 125 -2.36 2.74 -5.12
CA ALA A 125 -2.78 3.61 -4.03
C ALA A 125 -1.87 3.42 -2.81
N ILE A 126 -1.10 4.45 -2.44
CA ILE A 126 -0.10 4.39 -1.36
C ILE A 126 -0.70 3.86 -0.06
N GLY A 127 -1.87 4.38 0.34
CA GLY A 127 -2.53 3.93 1.57
C GLY A 127 -2.95 2.47 1.51
N GLU A 128 -3.64 2.06 0.44
CA GLU A 128 -4.13 0.68 0.33
C GLU A 128 -2.99 -0.32 0.21
N ASN A 129 -1.92 0.02 -0.52
CA ASN A 129 -0.72 -0.78 -0.56
C ASN A 129 -0.07 -0.92 0.82
N GLN A 130 0.02 0.17 1.59
CA GLN A 130 0.55 0.11 2.95
C GLN A 130 -0.31 -0.78 3.84
N ARG A 131 -1.65 -0.68 3.74
CA ARG A 131 -2.59 -1.53 4.47
C ARG A 131 -2.40 -3.01 4.12
N LEU A 132 -2.36 -3.34 2.82
CA LEU A 132 -2.14 -4.71 2.33
C LEU A 132 -0.78 -5.25 2.77
N LEU A 133 0.28 -4.44 2.70
CA LEU A 133 1.60 -4.85 3.16
C LEU A 133 1.61 -5.15 4.65
N THR A 134 0.96 -4.32 5.46
CA THR A 134 0.82 -4.58 6.91
C THR A 134 0.06 -5.88 7.16
N GLU A 135 -1.06 -6.12 6.47
CA GLU A 135 -1.81 -7.38 6.54
C GLU A 135 -0.91 -8.60 6.23
N LYS A 136 -0.07 -8.51 5.19
CA LYS A 136 0.86 -9.59 4.85
C LYS A 136 2.00 -9.77 5.85
N VAL A 137 2.48 -8.70 6.47
CA VAL A 137 3.46 -8.79 7.55
C VAL A 137 2.88 -9.49 8.78
N GLU A 138 1.61 -9.23 9.10
CA GLU A 138 0.90 -9.88 10.21
C GLU A 138 0.65 -11.37 9.91
N GLU A 139 0.19 -11.73 8.70
CA GLU A 139 0.08 -13.12 8.25
C GLU A 139 1.42 -13.87 8.33
N LEU A 140 2.51 -13.24 7.85
CA LEU A 140 3.87 -13.79 7.94
C LEU A 140 4.30 -14.01 9.39
N THR A 141 3.92 -13.11 10.29
CA THR A 141 4.22 -13.25 11.72
C THR A 141 3.52 -14.47 12.31
N LEU A 142 2.26 -14.73 11.94
CA LEU A 142 1.54 -15.93 12.37
C LEU A 142 2.21 -17.21 11.86
N TYR A 143 2.61 -17.27 10.59
CA TYR A 143 3.36 -18.42 10.06
C TYR A 143 4.69 -18.64 10.80
N LEU A 144 5.42 -17.57 11.12
CA LEU A 144 6.68 -17.68 11.87
C LEU A 144 6.46 -18.23 13.29
N LEU A 145 5.40 -17.81 13.97
CA LEU A 145 5.04 -18.34 15.29
C LEU A 145 4.68 -19.83 15.21
N GLU A 146 3.92 -20.23 14.19
CA GLU A 146 3.59 -21.63 13.94
C GLU A 146 4.85 -22.46 13.69
N ILE A 147 5.72 -22.03 12.78
CA ILE A 147 6.99 -22.72 12.46
C ILE A 147 7.88 -22.82 13.70
N SER A 148 7.97 -21.76 14.50
CA SER A 148 8.75 -21.77 15.75
C SER A 148 8.23 -22.83 16.73
N SER A 149 6.90 -22.93 16.89
CA SER A 149 6.27 -23.95 17.73
C SER A 149 6.56 -25.37 17.22
N GLN A 150 6.43 -25.60 15.91
CA GLN A 150 6.75 -26.89 15.30
C GLN A 150 8.23 -27.25 15.48
N LEU A 151 9.14 -26.28 15.33
CA LEU A 151 10.58 -26.48 15.50
C LEU A 151 10.94 -26.86 16.94
N GLN A 152 10.31 -26.21 17.93
CA GLN A 152 10.48 -26.57 19.34
C GLN A 152 10.00 -28.00 19.62
N ALA A 153 8.85 -28.40 19.07
CA ALA A 153 8.32 -29.75 19.22
C ALA A 153 9.26 -30.80 18.59
N VAL A 154 9.78 -30.53 17.40
CA VAL A 154 10.74 -31.42 16.71
C VAL A 154 12.06 -31.52 17.49
N THR A 155 12.57 -30.39 17.98
CA THR A 155 13.83 -30.35 18.74
C THR A 155 13.70 -31.13 20.05
N GLY A 156 12.60 -30.93 20.79
CA GLY A 156 12.34 -31.69 22.02
C GLY A 156 12.20 -33.19 21.77
N ARG A 157 11.58 -33.61 20.64
CA ARG A 157 11.53 -35.03 20.25
C ARG A 157 12.91 -35.59 19.92
N ASN A 158 13.77 -34.82 19.25
CA ASN A 158 15.13 -35.23 18.93
C ASN A 158 15.98 -35.38 20.20
N GLU A 159 15.84 -34.48 21.17
CA GLU A 159 16.52 -34.58 22.46
C GLU A 159 16.09 -35.84 23.22
N ALA A 160 14.78 -36.10 23.29
CA ALA A 160 14.25 -37.31 23.94
C ALA A 160 14.77 -38.60 23.27
N LEU A 161 14.77 -38.65 21.93
CA LEU A 161 15.27 -39.80 21.18
C LEU A 161 16.77 -40.01 21.39
N ASN A 162 17.55 -38.93 21.43
CA ASN A 162 18.99 -39.01 21.69
C ASN A 162 19.27 -39.55 23.11
N SER A 163 18.51 -39.13 24.12
CA SER A 163 18.64 -39.68 25.48
C SER A 163 18.30 -41.18 25.53
N GLU A 164 17.25 -41.62 24.82
CA GLU A 164 16.89 -43.03 24.74
C GLU A 164 17.98 -43.86 24.05
N VAL A 165 18.55 -43.35 22.96
CA VAL A 165 19.66 -44.00 22.24
C VAL A 165 20.89 -44.17 23.13
N GLU A 166 21.25 -43.15 23.92
CA GLU A 166 22.40 -43.24 24.83
C GLU A 166 22.15 -44.21 25.99
N ALA A 167 20.95 -44.21 26.58
CA ALA A 167 20.58 -45.18 27.62
C ALA A 167 20.69 -46.63 27.13
N LEU A 168 20.20 -46.90 25.92
CA LEU A 168 20.30 -48.23 25.31
C LEU A 168 21.75 -48.62 24.98
N ARG A 169 22.60 -47.66 24.60
CA ARG A 169 24.03 -47.89 24.37
C ARG A 169 24.74 -48.28 25.66
N GLU A 170 24.47 -47.57 26.75
CA GLU A 170 25.00 -47.91 28.07
C GLU A 170 24.58 -49.32 28.50
N GLU A 171 23.30 -49.67 28.35
CA GLU A 171 22.79 -51.01 28.66
C GLU A 171 23.54 -52.09 27.86
N ILE A 172 23.72 -51.91 26.54
CA ILE A 172 24.46 -52.86 25.70
C ILE A 172 25.92 -53.01 26.16
N THR A 173 26.59 -51.92 26.55
CA THR A 173 27.98 -51.98 27.01
C THR A 173 28.15 -52.76 28.31
N THR A 174 27.24 -52.58 29.27
CA THR A 174 27.27 -53.32 30.53
C THR A 174 27.04 -54.82 30.31
N LEU A 175 26.11 -55.19 29.42
CA LEU A 175 25.86 -56.59 29.05
C LEU A 175 27.03 -57.25 28.32
N ARG A 176 27.81 -56.48 27.55
CA ARG A 176 29.01 -56.99 26.84
C ARG A 176 30.23 -57.13 27.74
N GLY A 177 30.42 -56.25 28.73
CA GLY A 177 31.55 -56.28 29.66
C GLY A 177 31.44 -57.33 30.78
N GLY A 178 30.26 -57.93 30.95
CA GLY A 178 30.00 -59.00 31.93
C GLY A 178 30.26 -60.44 31.45
N LYS A 179 30.90 -60.64 30.30
CA LYS A 179 31.37 -61.94 29.78
C LYS A 179 32.89 -62.02 29.83
#